data_AF-A0A7C2R3U2-F1
#
_entry.id   AF-A0A7C2R3U2-F1
#
_cell.length_a   1.000
_cell.length_b   1.000
_cell.length_c   1.000
_cell.angle_alpha   90.00
_cell.angle_beta   90.00
_cell.angle_gamma   90.00
#
_symmetry.space_group_name_H-M   'P 1'
#
loop_
_entity.id
_entity.type
_entity.pdbx_description
1 polymer ?
#
loop_
_entity_poly.entity_id
_entity_poly.type
_entity_poly.pdbx_seq_one_letter_code
_entity_poly.pdbx_strand_id
1 'polypeptide(L)'
;MYITITPQKMGGNYSQSSAGFVDYLEKENQGLDKEEMEHFFNQYGDEISAEEVVREIDSNTAKLEKTEPRFYSITVSPSKCELSRLQNSSEDLKRYTRELMKDYVASFNREINGRPVRLEDIKYFAKIEHQRTFKGNDKQVRENQPFASKILELKNEIRKIERGEMEGNTKAREQQIAKLEKEAPHQQNGKRIVQGMQKEGPQSHVHIIVSRKDASNRYSLSPGSKYKASE
;
A
#
# COMPACT_ATOMS: atom_id res chain seq x y z
N MET A 1 3.57 15.48 1.31
CA MET A 1 3.14 14.25 0.60
C MET A 1 4.32 13.35 0.21
N TYR A 2 4.09 12.03 0.14
CA TYR A 2 5.03 11.03 -0.40
C TYR A 2 4.36 10.25 -1.53
N ILE A 3 5.05 10.04 -2.66
CA ILE A 3 4.54 9.29 -3.82
C ILE A 3 5.60 8.27 -4.26
N THR A 4 5.17 7.05 -4.57
CA THR A 4 6.02 6.01 -5.16
C THR A 4 5.39 5.42 -6.39
N ILE A 5 6.21 5.04 -7.37
CA ILE A 5 5.80 4.26 -8.53
C ILE A 5 6.66 3.00 -8.55
N THR A 6 6.01 1.84 -8.57
CA THR A 6 6.70 0.54 -8.57
C THR A 6 6.13 -0.36 -9.66
N PRO A 7 6.98 -1.07 -10.43
CA PRO A 7 6.46 -2.12 -11.31
C PRO A 7 5.84 -3.24 -10.46
N GLN A 8 4.86 -3.95 -11.02
CA GLN A 8 4.31 -5.19 -10.44
C GLN A 8 5.45 -6.07 -9.92
N LYS A 9 5.62 -6.27 -8.62
CA LYS A 9 6.67 -7.18 -8.12
C LYS A 9 6.12 -8.13 -7.06
N MET A 10 6.14 -9.42 -7.38
CA MET A 10 5.98 -10.52 -6.42
C MET A 10 6.96 -11.64 -6.81
N GLY A 11 8.23 -11.52 -6.41
CA GLY A 11 9.27 -12.54 -6.64
C GLY A 11 10.16 -12.32 -7.88
N GLY A 12 10.82 -13.38 -8.36
CA GLY A 12 11.80 -13.33 -9.46
C GLY A 12 11.22 -13.21 -10.87
N ASN A 13 9.92 -13.52 -11.05
CA ASN A 13 9.15 -13.37 -12.29
C ASN A 13 7.88 -12.53 -12.05
N TYR A 14 7.31 -11.93 -13.11
CA TYR A 14 6.06 -11.19 -13.01
C TYR A 14 4.85 -12.14 -13.04
N SER A 15 3.96 -12.01 -12.05
CA SER A 15 2.68 -12.70 -12.05
C SER A 15 1.92 -12.38 -13.34
N GLN A 16 1.28 -13.40 -13.92
CA GLN A 16 0.50 -13.23 -15.13
C GLN A 16 -0.90 -12.63 -14.88
N SER A 17 -1.20 -12.34 -13.62
CA SER A 17 -2.46 -11.71 -13.20
C SER A 17 -2.22 -10.61 -12.18
N SER A 18 -3.10 -9.62 -12.21
CA SER A 18 -3.25 -8.56 -11.22
C SER A 18 -4.08 -8.96 -9.99
N ALA A 19 -4.74 -10.13 -10.02
CA ALA A 19 -5.62 -10.62 -8.95
C ALA A 19 -4.95 -10.54 -7.56
N GLY A 20 -3.74 -11.07 -7.38
CA GLY A 20 -3.07 -11.04 -6.08
C GLY A 20 -2.79 -9.62 -5.53
N PHE A 21 -2.64 -8.62 -6.40
CA PHE A 21 -2.51 -7.23 -5.97
C PHE A 21 -3.87 -6.59 -5.67
N VAL A 22 -4.89 -6.88 -6.49
CA VAL A 22 -6.26 -6.41 -6.27
C VAL A 22 -6.83 -7.00 -4.98
N ASP A 23 -6.65 -8.30 -4.74
CA ASP A 23 -7.05 -8.99 -3.49
C ASP A 23 -6.38 -8.36 -2.26
N TYR A 24 -5.11 -7.93 -2.39
CA TYR A 24 -4.42 -7.23 -1.32
C TYR A 24 -5.06 -5.87 -0.97
N LEU A 25 -5.59 -5.17 -1.98
CA LEU A 25 -6.32 -3.89 -1.80
C LEU A 25 -7.77 -4.10 -1.31
N GLU A 26 -8.32 -5.31 -1.42
CA GLU A 26 -9.62 -5.68 -0.86
C GLU A 26 -9.59 -5.96 0.65
N LYS A 27 -8.40 -5.95 1.29
CA LYS A 27 -8.26 -6.30 2.70
C LYS A 27 -9.12 -5.49 3.67
N GLU A 28 -9.37 -4.21 3.37
CA GLU A 28 -10.22 -3.34 4.21
C GLU A 28 -11.73 -3.56 4.00
N ASN A 29 -12.13 -4.20 2.90
CA ASN A 29 -13.52 -4.55 2.63
C ASN A 29 -13.94 -5.89 3.25
N GLN A 30 -13.02 -6.65 3.83
CA GLN A 30 -13.32 -7.98 4.38
C GLN A 30 -14.28 -7.87 5.57
N GLY A 31 -15.46 -8.47 5.42
CA GLY A 31 -16.50 -8.50 6.46
C GLY A 31 -17.37 -7.25 6.55
N LEU A 32 -17.26 -6.32 5.59
CA LEU A 32 -18.17 -5.20 5.43
C LEU A 32 -19.39 -5.58 4.60
N ASP A 33 -20.51 -4.90 4.84
CA ASP A 33 -21.67 -4.97 3.96
C ASP A 33 -21.39 -4.21 2.66
N LYS A 34 -22.10 -4.58 1.58
CA LYS A 34 -21.87 -4.03 0.23
C LYS A 34 -21.93 -2.51 0.17
N GLU A 35 -22.77 -1.89 1.00
CA GLU A 35 -22.96 -0.44 1.06
C GLU A 35 -21.81 0.30 1.75
N GLU A 36 -21.01 -0.42 2.55
CA GLU A 36 -19.88 0.13 3.31
C GLU A 36 -18.52 -0.14 2.63
N MET A 37 -18.51 -0.98 1.59
CA MET A 37 -17.29 -1.32 0.85
C MET A 37 -16.76 -0.08 0.10
N GLU A 38 -15.45 0.16 0.20
CA GLU A 38 -14.80 1.13 -0.68
C GLU A 38 -14.54 0.45 -2.04
N HIS A 39 -15.09 1.04 -3.09
CA HIS A 39 -14.93 0.54 -4.46
C HIS A 39 -13.67 1.11 -5.13
N PHE A 40 -13.24 0.47 -6.23
CA PHE A 40 -12.27 1.10 -7.10
C PHE A 40 -12.92 2.25 -7.88
N PHE A 41 -12.11 3.24 -8.24
CA PHE A 41 -12.53 4.38 -9.04
C PHE A 41 -11.50 4.71 -10.11
N ASN A 42 -11.93 5.48 -11.11
CA ASN A 42 -11.04 6.05 -12.13
C ASN A 42 -11.56 7.43 -12.59
N GLN A 43 -11.18 7.87 -13.79
CA GLN A 43 -11.63 9.13 -14.35
C GLN A 43 -13.10 9.13 -14.81
N TYR A 44 -13.73 7.97 -14.94
CA TYR A 44 -15.07 7.80 -15.51
C TYR A 44 -16.12 7.35 -14.47
N GLY A 45 -15.72 6.69 -13.38
CA GLY A 45 -16.65 6.21 -12.37
C GLY A 45 -15.99 5.92 -11.01
N ASP A 46 -16.84 5.72 -10.00
CA ASP A 46 -16.46 5.54 -8.59
C ASP A 46 -16.81 4.16 -8.00
N GLU A 47 -17.52 3.31 -8.75
CA GLU A 47 -18.11 2.04 -8.28
C GLU A 47 -17.60 0.84 -9.10
N ILE A 48 -16.29 0.73 -9.27
CA ILE A 48 -15.66 -0.33 -10.07
C ILE A 48 -15.34 -1.52 -9.16
N SER A 49 -15.75 -2.72 -9.58
CA SER A 49 -15.52 -3.94 -8.80
C SER A 49 -14.09 -4.46 -8.95
N ALA A 50 -13.62 -5.22 -7.95
CA ALA A 50 -12.32 -5.88 -8.01
C ALA A 50 -12.19 -6.81 -9.23
N GLU A 51 -13.24 -7.56 -9.57
CA GLU A 51 -13.29 -8.46 -10.72
C GLU A 51 -13.15 -7.70 -12.04
N GLU A 52 -13.77 -6.52 -12.14
CA GLU A 52 -13.63 -5.65 -13.30
C GLU A 52 -12.19 -5.13 -13.43
N VAL A 53 -11.58 -4.67 -12.34
CA VAL A 53 -10.17 -4.23 -12.37
C VAL A 53 -9.25 -5.34 -12.86
N VAL A 54 -9.41 -6.56 -12.32
CA VAL A 54 -8.60 -7.72 -12.73
C VAL A 54 -8.79 -8.02 -14.21
N ARG A 55 -10.05 -8.11 -14.68
CA ARG A 55 -10.38 -8.37 -16.09
C ARG A 55 -9.78 -7.32 -17.01
N GLU A 56 -9.92 -6.06 -16.67
CA GLU A 56 -9.50 -4.93 -17.50
C GLU A 56 -7.98 -4.78 -17.59
N ILE A 57 -7.26 -5.06 -16.50
CA ILE A 57 -5.79 -5.04 -16.48
C ILE A 57 -5.21 -6.29 -17.14
N ASP A 58 -5.73 -7.48 -16.84
CA ASP A 58 -5.17 -8.74 -17.32
C ASP A 58 -5.41 -8.97 -18.82
N SER A 59 -6.46 -8.38 -19.38
CA SER A 59 -6.70 -8.35 -20.83
C SER A 59 -5.85 -7.32 -21.57
N ASN A 60 -5.30 -6.31 -20.88
CA ASN A 60 -4.51 -5.23 -21.49
C ASN A 60 -3.01 -5.53 -21.54
N THR A 61 -2.63 -6.68 -22.10
CA THR A 61 -1.23 -7.17 -22.10
C THR A 61 -0.74 -7.64 -23.46
N ALA A 62 -1.24 -7.07 -24.55
CA ALA A 62 -0.85 -7.51 -25.89
C ALA A 62 0.64 -7.30 -26.14
N LYS A 63 1.29 -8.40 -26.55
CA LYS A 63 2.74 -8.50 -26.81
C LYS A 63 3.63 -8.21 -25.58
N LEU A 64 3.10 -8.29 -24.36
CA LEU A 64 3.94 -8.24 -23.16
C LEU A 64 4.60 -9.59 -22.90
N GLU A 65 5.90 -9.57 -22.64
CA GLU A 65 6.64 -10.74 -22.22
C GLU A 65 6.40 -11.08 -20.73
N LYS A 66 6.69 -12.32 -20.32
CA LYS A 66 6.59 -12.75 -18.92
C LYS A 66 7.60 -12.06 -17.99
N THR A 67 8.62 -11.45 -18.59
CA THR A 67 9.69 -10.65 -17.97
C THR A 67 9.33 -9.18 -17.84
N GLU A 68 8.15 -8.78 -18.33
CA GLU A 68 7.65 -7.41 -18.23
C GLU A 68 6.49 -7.32 -17.21
N PRO A 69 6.42 -6.25 -16.39
CA PRO A 69 5.27 -6.02 -15.53
C PRO A 69 4.01 -5.78 -16.35
N ARG A 70 2.87 -6.31 -15.91
CA ARG A 70 1.56 -6.03 -16.54
C ARG A 70 1.02 -4.65 -16.16
N PHE A 71 1.40 -4.18 -14.98
CA PHE A 71 0.98 -2.90 -14.43
C PHE A 71 2.07 -2.27 -13.56
N TYR A 72 1.89 -0.99 -13.26
CA TYR A 72 2.62 -0.25 -12.26
C TYR A 72 1.67 0.12 -11.12
N SER A 73 2.15 0.03 -9.89
CA SER A 73 1.46 0.51 -8.71
C SER A 73 2.01 1.88 -8.33
N ILE A 74 1.13 2.86 -8.23
CA ILE A 74 1.42 4.18 -7.65
C ILE A 74 0.80 4.20 -6.25
N THR A 75 1.57 4.61 -5.24
CA THR A 75 1.04 4.87 -3.90
C THR A 75 1.15 6.35 -3.63
N VAL A 76 0.01 6.98 -3.35
CA VAL A 76 -0.09 8.39 -2.95
C VAL A 76 -0.35 8.41 -1.45
N SER A 77 0.63 8.92 -0.69
CA SER A 77 0.58 9.02 0.76
C SER A 77 0.61 10.49 1.19
N PRO A 78 -0.56 11.11 1.39
CA PRO A 78 -0.63 12.39 2.06
C PRO A 78 -0.05 12.29 3.48
N SER A 79 0.56 13.37 3.93
CA SER A 79 1.07 13.57 5.28
C SER A 79 -0.09 13.77 6.25
N LYS A 80 0.18 13.61 7.56
CA LYS A 80 -0.81 13.88 8.61
C LYS A 80 -1.40 15.29 8.52
N CYS A 81 -0.57 16.28 8.19
CA CYS A 81 -1.02 17.67 8.00
C CYS A 81 -1.96 17.81 6.81
N GLU A 82 -1.61 17.22 5.67
CA GLU A 82 -2.48 17.21 4.47
C GLU A 82 -3.82 16.52 4.76
N LEU A 83 -3.80 15.35 5.41
CA LEU A 83 -5.02 14.62 5.78
C LEU A 83 -5.91 15.41 6.75
N SER A 84 -5.31 16.13 7.71
CA SER A 84 -6.07 16.92 8.69
C SER A 84 -6.81 18.12 8.09
N ARG A 85 -6.51 18.48 6.83
CA ARG A 85 -7.15 19.59 6.11
C ARG A 85 -8.27 19.12 5.18
N LEU A 86 -8.46 17.81 5.00
CA LEU A 86 -9.54 17.27 4.20
C LEU A 86 -10.86 17.39 4.97
N GLN A 87 -11.90 17.89 4.31
CA GLN A 87 -13.23 17.99 4.90
C GLN A 87 -14.02 16.72 4.60
N ASN A 88 -13.99 16.28 3.33
CA ASN A 88 -14.60 15.05 2.86
C ASN A 88 -13.48 14.13 2.36
N SER A 89 -12.82 13.41 3.28
CA SER A 89 -11.58 12.66 3.00
C SER A 89 -11.67 11.79 1.74
N SER A 90 -12.73 11.00 1.55
CA SER A 90 -12.87 10.13 0.38
C SER A 90 -13.04 10.95 -0.92
N GLU A 91 -13.99 11.87 -0.97
CA GLU A 91 -14.25 12.71 -2.16
C GLU A 91 -13.05 13.58 -2.53
N ASP A 92 -12.40 14.19 -1.55
CA ASP A 92 -11.25 15.07 -1.74
C ASP A 92 -10.05 14.27 -2.28
N LEU A 93 -9.84 13.05 -1.80
CA LEU A 93 -8.78 12.16 -2.31
C LEU A 93 -9.10 11.61 -3.69
N LYS A 94 -10.36 11.31 -4.02
CA LYS A 94 -10.77 10.92 -5.38
C LYS A 94 -10.52 12.06 -6.36
N ARG A 95 -10.94 13.28 -6.01
CA ARG A 95 -10.68 14.51 -6.80
C ARG A 95 -9.19 14.75 -6.98
N TYR A 96 -8.41 14.70 -5.91
CA TYR A 96 -6.96 14.87 -5.97
C TYR A 96 -6.29 13.82 -6.87
N THR A 97 -6.68 12.55 -6.74
CA THR A 97 -6.15 11.46 -7.56
C THR A 97 -6.40 11.70 -9.03
N ARG A 98 -7.59 12.17 -9.41
CA ARG A 98 -7.91 12.49 -10.82
C ARG A 98 -7.04 13.60 -11.39
N GLU A 99 -6.78 14.66 -10.63
CA GLU A 99 -5.85 15.73 -11.05
C GLU A 99 -4.41 15.22 -11.13
N LEU A 100 -3.97 14.44 -10.14
CA LEU A 100 -2.65 13.80 -10.14
C LEU A 100 -2.44 12.92 -11.38
N MET A 101 -3.47 12.21 -11.84
CA MET A 101 -3.36 11.38 -13.04
C MET A 101 -3.24 12.21 -14.33
N LYS A 102 -3.70 13.46 -14.36
CA LYS A 102 -3.41 14.38 -15.48
C LYS A 102 -1.93 14.73 -15.53
N ASP A 103 -1.34 15.08 -14.38
CA ASP A 103 0.09 15.38 -14.26
C ASP A 103 0.96 14.17 -14.57
N TYR A 104 0.54 12.98 -14.09
CA TYR A 104 1.20 11.72 -14.39
C TYR A 104 1.27 11.48 -15.91
N VAL A 105 0.16 11.72 -16.62
CA VAL A 105 0.13 11.52 -18.07
C VAL A 105 0.93 12.58 -18.82
N ALA A 106 0.83 13.85 -18.41
CA ALA A 106 1.62 14.93 -18.98
C ALA A 106 3.14 14.72 -18.84
N SER A 107 3.56 13.88 -17.89
CA SER A 107 4.96 13.53 -17.66
C SER A 107 5.52 12.51 -18.65
N PHE A 108 4.70 11.90 -19.52
CA PHE A 108 5.21 11.03 -20.58
C PHE A 108 5.82 11.86 -21.71
N ASN A 109 7.14 11.74 -21.88
CA ASN A 109 7.83 12.24 -23.08
C ASN A 109 7.62 11.28 -24.27
N ARG A 110 6.37 11.05 -24.67
CA ARG A 110 5.98 10.12 -25.73
C ARG A 110 4.80 10.67 -26.52
N GLU A 111 4.77 10.37 -27.80
CA GLU A 111 3.60 10.59 -28.65
C GLU A 111 2.89 9.28 -29.01
N ILE A 112 1.56 9.35 -29.09
CA ILE A 112 0.69 8.31 -29.61
C ILE A 112 -0.08 8.95 -30.77
N ASN A 113 0.07 8.40 -31.97
CA ASN A 113 -0.58 8.93 -33.19
C ASN A 113 -0.30 10.43 -33.45
N GLY A 114 0.94 10.88 -33.22
CA GLY A 114 1.36 12.27 -33.48
C GLY A 114 0.80 13.30 -32.49
N ARG A 115 0.29 12.85 -31.33
CA ARG A 115 -0.12 13.72 -30.23
C ARG A 115 0.49 13.27 -28.90
N PRO A 116 0.69 14.19 -27.93
CA PRO A 116 1.05 13.81 -26.57
C PRO A 116 0.06 12.80 -25.96
N VAL A 117 0.54 11.98 -25.03
CA VAL A 117 -0.30 11.07 -24.25
C VAL A 117 -1.34 11.89 -23.48
N ARG A 118 -2.57 11.40 -23.43
CA ARG A 118 -3.73 11.99 -22.76
C ARG A 118 -4.32 11.01 -21.76
N LEU A 119 -5.15 11.52 -20.85
CA LEU A 119 -5.78 10.71 -19.80
C LEU A 119 -6.59 9.53 -20.37
N GLU A 120 -7.20 9.71 -21.53
CA GLU A 120 -7.93 8.66 -22.27
C GLU A 120 -7.03 7.51 -22.77
N ASP A 121 -5.73 7.75 -22.94
CA ASP A 121 -4.78 6.74 -23.42
C ASP A 121 -4.30 5.84 -22.30
N ILE A 122 -4.55 6.14 -21.02
CA ILE A 122 -4.13 5.28 -19.92
C ILE A 122 -5.30 4.50 -19.35
N LYS A 123 -5.05 3.24 -19.02
CA LYS A 123 -5.97 2.39 -18.26
C LYS A 123 -5.49 2.32 -16.82
N TYR A 124 -6.23 2.94 -15.91
CA TYR A 124 -5.92 2.90 -14.48
C TYR A 124 -7.16 2.73 -13.62
N PHE A 125 -6.94 2.21 -12.43
CA PHE A 125 -7.93 2.13 -11.36
C PHE A 125 -7.25 2.53 -10.05
N ALA A 126 -7.99 3.18 -9.16
CA ALA A 126 -7.50 3.65 -7.89
C ALA A 126 -8.42 3.17 -6.77
N LYS A 127 -7.87 3.03 -5.57
CA LYS A 127 -8.62 2.68 -4.36
C LYS A 127 -8.06 3.41 -3.16
N ILE A 128 -8.95 3.86 -2.28
CA ILE A 128 -8.59 4.51 -1.02
C ILE A 128 -8.49 3.43 0.06
N GLU A 129 -7.42 3.49 0.86
CA GLU A 129 -7.27 2.72 2.09
C GLU A 129 -7.22 3.70 3.27
N HIS A 130 -7.93 3.40 4.33
CA HIS A 130 -8.12 4.28 5.49
C HIS A 130 -7.16 3.97 6.64
N GLN A 131 -6.53 2.79 6.64
CA GLN A 131 -5.68 2.35 7.73
C GLN A 131 -4.24 2.10 7.27
N ARG A 132 -3.29 2.28 8.18
CA ARG A 132 -1.90 1.87 7.99
C ARG A 132 -1.42 1.15 9.23
N THR A 133 -0.58 0.14 9.05
CA THR A 133 0.07 -0.56 10.16
C THR A 133 1.54 -0.20 10.25
N PHE A 134 2.12 -0.35 11.44
CA PHE A 134 3.56 -0.22 11.62
C PHE A 134 4.29 -1.39 10.94
N LYS A 135 5.22 -1.07 10.05
CA LYS A 135 6.08 -2.07 9.39
C LYS A 135 7.26 -2.43 10.28
N GLY A 136 7.82 -3.62 10.10
CA GLY A 136 8.99 -4.07 10.90
C GLY A 136 10.21 -3.16 10.77
N ASN A 137 10.34 -2.46 9.65
CA ASN A 137 11.42 -1.51 9.38
C ASN A 137 11.08 -0.06 9.76
N ASP A 138 9.87 0.22 10.28
CA ASP A 138 9.53 1.56 10.77
C ASP A 138 10.46 1.94 11.94
N LYS A 139 10.90 3.20 11.98
CA LYS A 139 11.83 3.72 12.99
C LYS A 139 11.37 3.38 14.41
N GLN A 140 10.10 3.60 14.70
CA GLN A 140 9.49 3.34 16.01
C GLN A 140 9.59 1.86 16.40
N VAL A 141 9.32 0.95 15.46
CA VAL A 141 9.41 -0.49 15.70
C VAL A 141 10.86 -0.89 15.92
N ARG A 142 11.79 -0.37 15.12
CA ARG A 142 13.24 -0.63 15.25
C ARG A 142 13.79 -0.15 16.59
N GLU A 143 13.45 1.06 17.00
CA GLU A 143 13.91 1.65 18.26
C GLU A 143 13.29 0.97 19.49
N ASN A 144 12.12 0.33 19.34
CA ASN A 144 11.52 -0.53 20.36
C ASN A 144 12.08 -1.96 20.40
N GLN A 145 12.92 -2.39 19.43
CA GLN A 145 13.42 -3.77 19.38
C GLN A 145 14.19 -4.21 20.63
N PRO A 146 15.09 -3.40 21.23
CA PRO A 146 15.81 -3.81 22.44
C PRO A 146 14.87 -4.13 23.62
N PHE A 147 13.74 -3.43 23.72
CA PHE A 147 12.71 -3.71 24.72
C PHE A 147 11.95 -4.99 24.37
N ALA A 148 11.59 -5.16 23.10
CA ALA A 148 10.90 -6.36 22.60
C ALA A 148 11.70 -7.64 22.90
N SER A 149 13.01 -7.63 22.65
CA SER A 149 13.90 -8.76 22.91
C SER A 149 13.94 -9.13 24.39
N LYS A 150 14.15 -8.15 25.28
CA LYS A 150 14.16 -8.38 26.74
C LYS A 150 12.81 -8.90 27.25
N ILE A 151 11.71 -8.38 26.73
CA ILE A 151 10.35 -8.86 27.07
C ILE A 151 10.16 -10.30 26.61
N LEU A 152 10.64 -10.65 25.42
CA LEU A 152 10.57 -12.03 24.90
C LEU A 152 11.40 -13.00 25.75
N GLU A 153 12.60 -12.61 26.15
CA GLU A 153 13.46 -13.39 27.06
C GLU A 153 12.75 -13.66 28.38
N LEU A 154 12.22 -12.62 29.05
CA LEU A 154 11.47 -12.77 30.31
C LEU A 154 10.23 -13.66 30.15
N LYS A 155 9.49 -13.54 29.04
CA LYS A 155 8.35 -14.42 28.74
C LYS A 155 8.77 -15.88 28.58
N ASN A 156 9.91 -16.14 27.93
CA ASN A 156 10.44 -17.49 27.77
C ASN A 156 10.92 -18.06 29.12
N GLU A 157 11.53 -17.24 29.98
CA GLU A 157 11.89 -17.65 31.34
C GLU A 157 10.66 -18.01 32.18
N ILE A 158 9.60 -17.18 32.15
CA ILE A 158 8.32 -17.48 32.82
C ILE A 158 7.80 -18.85 32.37
N ARG A 159 7.76 -19.12 31.06
CA ARG A 159 7.31 -20.42 30.52
C ARG A 159 8.17 -21.60 30.96
N LYS A 160 9.47 -21.40 31.21
CA LYS A 160 10.35 -22.46 31.72
C LYS A 160 10.08 -22.75 33.19
N ILE A 161 9.84 -21.69 33.98
CA ILE A 161 9.48 -21.81 35.40
C ILE A 161 8.16 -22.53 35.58
N GLU A 162 7.15 -22.16 34.78
CA GLU A 162 5.83 -22.82 34.79
C GLU A 162 5.91 -24.32 34.43
N ARG A 163 6.92 -24.72 33.64
CA ARG A 163 7.18 -26.12 33.27
C ARG A 163 8.08 -26.86 34.25
N GLY A 164 8.59 -26.19 35.30
CA GLY A 164 9.54 -26.78 36.25
C GLY A 164 10.95 -26.99 35.67
N GLU A 165 11.26 -26.40 34.51
CA GLU A 165 12.58 -26.49 33.85
C GLU A 165 13.59 -25.48 34.43
N MET A 166 13.12 -24.53 35.26
CA MET A 166 13.90 -23.45 35.85
C MET A 166 13.28 -23.02 37.19
N GLU A 167 14.10 -22.75 38.20
CA GLU A 167 13.63 -22.08 39.41
C GLU A 167 13.55 -20.56 39.22
N GLY A 168 12.52 -19.92 39.77
CA GLY A 168 12.45 -18.46 39.75
C GLY A 168 11.09 -17.89 40.13
N ASN A 169 11.06 -16.58 40.34
CA ASN A 169 9.85 -15.83 40.65
C ASN A 169 9.21 -15.29 39.36
N THR A 170 8.03 -15.80 39.02
CA THR A 170 7.24 -15.35 37.85
C THR A 170 6.73 -13.92 38.04
N LYS A 171 6.19 -13.60 39.22
CA LYS A 171 5.66 -12.26 39.56
C LYS A 171 6.72 -11.16 39.41
N ALA A 172 7.96 -11.41 39.81
CA ALA A 172 9.05 -10.45 39.64
C ALA A 172 9.36 -10.19 38.15
N ARG A 173 9.32 -11.23 37.31
CA ARG A 173 9.53 -11.11 35.86
C ARG A 173 8.38 -10.39 35.16
N GLU A 174 7.14 -10.64 35.59
CA GLU A 174 5.97 -9.91 35.11
C GLU A 174 6.06 -8.42 35.42
N GLN A 175 6.51 -8.05 36.63
CA GLN A 175 6.77 -6.65 37.00
C GLN A 175 7.84 -6.02 36.12
N GLN A 176 8.91 -6.76 35.82
CA GLN A 176 9.97 -6.29 34.92
C GLN A 176 9.46 -6.12 33.48
N ILE A 177 8.61 -7.02 32.98
CA ILE A 177 7.94 -6.87 31.68
C ILE A 177 7.08 -5.60 31.68
N ALA A 178 6.25 -5.38 32.71
CA ALA A 178 5.40 -4.20 32.80
C ALA A 178 6.23 -2.90 32.82
N LYS A 179 7.38 -2.91 33.52
CA LYS A 179 8.33 -1.80 33.52
C LYS A 179 8.91 -1.55 32.12
N LEU A 180 9.39 -2.60 31.43
CA LEU A 180 9.93 -2.48 30.08
C LEU A 180 8.91 -1.99 29.05
N GLU A 181 7.65 -2.43 29.14
CA GLU A 181 6.58 -1.95 28.26
C GLU A 181 6.31 -0.44 28.48
N LYS A 182 6.37 0.02 29.73
CA LYS A 182 6.19 1.44 30.10
C LYS A 182 7.40 2.31 29.75
N GLU A 183 8.61 1.75 29.79
CA GLU A 183 9.86 2.48 29.50
C GLU A 183 10.20 2.54 28.01
N ALA A 184 9.48 1.78 27.16
CA ALA A 184 9.74 1.77 25.74
C ALA A 184 9.55 3.16 25.12
N PRO A 185 10.48 3.64 24.28
CA PRO A 185 10.50 5.04 23.82
C PRO A 185 9.34 5.40 22.89
N HIS A 186 8.81 4.43 22.12
CA HIS A 186 7.70 4.68 21.19
C HIS A 186 6.44 3.95 21.64
N GLN A 187 5.44 4.74 22.01
CA GLN A 187 4.16 4.23 22.51
C GLN A 187 2.99 4.86 21.76
N GLN A 188 1.89 4.12 21.75
CA GLN A 188 0.60 4.53 21.23
C GLN A 188 -0.46 4.05 22.23
N ASN A 189 -1.29 4.96 22.77
CA ASN A 189 -2.20 4.70 23.89
C ASN A 189 -1.56 3.95 25.07
N GLY A 190 -0.34 4.34 25.45
CA GLY A 190 0.40 3.70 26.56
C GLY A 190 0.86 2.27 26.27
N LYS A 191 0.69 1.76 25.05
CA LYS A 191 1.21 0.47 24.61
C LYS A 191 2.42 0.71 23.71
N ARG A 192 3.47 -0.08 23.90
CA ARG A 192 4.64 -0.06 23.02
C ARG A 192 4.23 -0.34 21.58
N ILE A 193 4.69 0.50 20.66
CA ILE A 193 4.47 0.30 19.22
C ILE A 193 5.18 -0.96 18.75
N VAL A 194 4.44 -1.85 18.08
CA VAL A 194 4.94 -3.11 17.51
C VAL A 194 4.56 -3.25 16.03
N GLN A 195 5.26 -4.11 15.31
CA GLN A 195 4.90 -4.46 13.93
C GLN A 195 3.46 -4.96 13.85
N GLY A 196 2.72 -4.52 12.84
CA GLY A 196 1.33 -4.89 12.62
C GLY A 196 0.32 -4.07 13.42
N MET A 197 0.75 -3.30 14.44
CA MET A 197 -0.14 -2.37 15.15
C MET A 197 -0.67 -1.30 14.19
N GLN A 198 -1.97 -1.04 14.23
CA GLN A 198 -2.60 0.05 13.46
C GLN A 198 -2.09 1.40 13.95
N LYS A 199 -1.79 2.31 13.01
CA LYS A 199 -1.35 3.68 13.30
C LYS A 199 -2.56 4.54 13.64
N GLU A 200 -2.39 5.38 14.65
CA GLU A 200 -3.42 6.34 15.07
C GLU A 200 -3.60 7.54 14.14
N GLY A 201 -4.79 8.14 14.27
CA GLY A 201 -5.20 9.33 13.53
C GLY A 201 -5.49 9.04 12.07
N PRO A 202 -5.66 10.08 11.24
CA PRO A 202 -5.90 9.91 9.81
C PRO A 202 -4.75 9.18 9.13
N GLN A 203 -5.03 8.04 8.49
CA GLN A 203 -4.06 7.21 7.78
C GLN A 203 -4.38 7.03 6.30
N SER A 204 -5.39 7.75 5.78
CA SER A 204 -5.84 7.58 4.40
C SER A 204 -4.70 7.71 3.38
N HIS A 205 -4.75 6.84 2.37
CA HIS A 205 -3.84 6.83 1.24
C HIS A 205 -4.51 6.20 0.02
N VAL A 206 -3.92 6.44 -1.15
CA VAL A 206 -4.47 5.95 -2.40
C VAL A 206 -3.46 4.98 -3.03
N HIS A 207 -3.94 3.83 -3.45
CA HIS A 207 -3.24 2.94 -4.35
C HIS A 207 -3.84 3.08 -5.74
N ILE A 208 -2.99 3.21 -6.75
CA ILE A 208 -3.39 3.32 -8.16
C ILE A 208 -2.69 2.21 -8.92
N ILE A 209 -3.46 1.36 -9.60
CA ILE A 209 -2.97 0.38 -10.56
C ILE A 209 -3.08 0.98 -11.96
N VAL A 210 -1.95 1.08 -12.67
CA VAL A 210 -1.87 1.61 -14.03
C VAL A 210 -1.37 0.51 -14.94
N SER A 211 -2.14 0.15 -15.97
CA SER A 211 -1.69 -0.83 -16.96
C SER A 211 -0.39 -0.38 -17.63
N ARG A 212 0.53 -1.32 -17.91
CA ARG A 212 1.73 -1.05 -18.71
C ARG A 212 1.37 -0.69 -20.14
N LYS A 213 0.23 -1.16 -20.66
CA LYS A 213 -0.24 -0.82 -22.00
C LYS A 213 -1.15 0.40 -21.92
N ASP A 214 -1.16 1.17 -22.99
CA ASP A 214 -2.18 2.19 -23.22
C ASP A 214 -3.58 1.54 -23.29
N ALA A 215 -4.63 2.35 -23.24
CA ALA A 215 -6.02 1.88 -23.25
C ALA A 215 -6.39 1.12 -24.53
N SER A 216 -5.69 1.36 -25.65
CA SER A 216 -5.88 0.63 -26.91
C SER A 216 -5.17 -0.73 -26.96
N ASN A 217 -4.40 -1.08 -25.93
CA ASN A 217 -3.59 -2.30 -25.83
C ASN A 217 -2.45 -2.38 -26.86
N ARG A 218 -1.98 -1.25 -27.42
CA ARG A 218 -1.01 -1.23 -28.52
C ARG A 218 0.37 -0.75 -28.07
N TYR A 219 0.42 0.36 -27.37
CA TYR A 219 1.65 1.04 -26.96
C TYR A 219 1.99 0.71 -25.50
N SER A 220 3.28 0.59 -25.21
CA SER A 220 3.78 0.39 -23.83
C SER A 220 4.08 1.75 -23.20
N LEU A 221 3.47 2.02 -22.05
CA LEU A 221 3.61 3.21 -21.22
C LEU A 221 4.30 2.81 -19.91
N SER A 222 5.62 2.67 -19.97
CA SER A 222 6.45 2.39 -18.79
C SER A 222 6.94 3.70 -18.16
N PRO A 223 6.63 3.97 -16.88
CA PRO A 223 7.33 4.98 -16.11
C PRO A 223 8.85 4.81 -16.22
N GLY A 224 9.56 5.90 -16.49
CA GLY A 224 11.03 5.90 -16.59
C GLY A 224 11.61 5.35 -17.90
N SER A 225 10.82 4.92 -18.88
CA SER A 225 11.36 4.57 -20.20
C SER A 225 11.80 5.83 -20.95
N LYS A 226 13.04 5.86 -21.44
CA LYS A 226 13.48 6.88 -22.40
C LYS A 226 12.88 6.54 -23.77
N TYR A 227 11.78 7.18 -24.11
CA TYR A 227 11.29 7.15 -25.49
C TYR A 227 12.26 7.95 -26.36
N LYS A 228 12.75 7.33 -27.44
CA LYS A 228 13.38 8.02 -28.56
C LYS A 228 12.42 7.86 -29.73
N ALA A 229 11.88 8.96 -30.24
CA ALA A 229 11.26 8.93 -31.55
C ALA A 229 12.34 8.45 -32.53
N SER A 230 12.04 7.42 -33.31
CA SER A 230 12.88 7.05 -34.45
C SER A 230 12.71 8.17 -35.48
N GLU A 231 13.79 8.88 -35.80
CA GLU A 231 13.86 9.70 -37.02
C GLU A 231 13.79 8.80 -38.27
#